data_AF-A0A9X2GG67-F1
#
_entry.id   AF-A0A9X2GG67-F1
#
_cell.length_a   1.000
_cell.length_b   1.000
_cell.length_c   1.000
_cell.angle_alpha   90.00
_cell.angle_beta   90.00
_cell.angle_gamma   90.00
#
_symmetry.space_group_name_H-M   'P 1'
#
loop_
_entity.id
_entity.type
_entity.pdbx_description
1 polymer ?
#
loop_
_entity_poly.entity_id
_entity_poly.type
_entity_poly.pdbx_seq_one_letter_code
_entity_poly.pdbx_strand_id
1 'polypeptide(L)'
;MLRVLTGVLAGLGASGALLVGLVALTFSSTEEVGFVDGPAPYRIRIERSLAGLGPDAVMWLSVRRDAGLFSRKWDLGCFNDDVPDDTFDSVTWTGPSSVEIRVADGRAFPVALDSVSGRPRTTVALNC
;
A
#
# COMPACT_ATOMS: atom_id res chain seq x y z
N MET A 1 -40.14 -20.16 -26.57
CA MET A 1 -40.26 -19.08 -25.56
C MET A 1 -39.33 -19.32 -24.36
N LEU A 2 -39.36 -20.49 -23.72
CA LEU A 2 -38.50 -20.81 -22.56
C LEU A 2 -36.98 -20.64 -22.82
N ARG A 3 -36.47 -21.09 -23.98
CA ARG A 3 -35.04 -20.98 -24.35
C ARG A 3 -34.53 -19.55 -24.53
N VAL A 4 -35.40 -18.62 -24.93
CA VAL A 4 -35.03 -17.20 -25.10
C VAL A 4 -34.94 -16.53 -23.74
N LEU A 5 -35.86 -16.86 -22.83
CA LEU A 5 -35.86 -16.36 -21.45
C LEU A 5 -34.59 -16.79 -20.69
N THR A 6 -34.16 -18.05 -20.85
CA THR A 6 -32.93 -18.56 -20.19
C THR A 6 -31.67 -17.86 -20.71
N GLY A 7 -31.57 -17.59 -22.02
CA GLY A 7 -30.43 -16.90 -22.60
C GLY A 7 -30.31 -15.44 -22.15
N VAL A 8 -31.44 -14.73 -22.03
CA VAL A 8 -31.47 -13.35 -21.54
C VAL A 8 -31.10 -13.27 -20.05
N LEU A 9 -31.64 -14.17 -19.21
CA LEU A 9 -31.27 -14.24 -17.79
C LEU A 9 -29.79 -14.59 -17.58
N ALA A 10 -29.25 -15.53 -18.37
CA ALA A 10 -27.84 -15.90 -18.31
C ALA A 10 -26.92 -14.74 -18.76
N GLY A 11 -27.29 -14.02 -19.82
CA GLY A 11 -26.54 -12.84 -20.29
C GLY A 11 -26.55 -11.67 -19.30
N LEU A 12 -27.69 -11.42 -18.64
CA LEU A 12 -27.81 -10.43 -17.58
C LEU A 12 -27.02 -10.83 -16.33
N GLY A 13 -27.06 -12.11 -15.93
CA GLY A 13 -26.27 -12.62 -14.80
C GLY A 13 -24.76 -12.53 -15.03
N ALA A 14 -24.30 -12.91 -16.22
CA ALA A 14 -22.89 -12.80 -16.58
C ALA A 14 -22.41 -11.34 -16.63
N SER A 15 -23.23 -10.43 -17.18
CA SER A 15 -22.90 -9.00 -17.23
C SER A 15 -22.88 -8.36 -15.84
N GLY A 16 -23.82 -8.74 -14.96
CA GLY A 16 -23.86 -8.31 -13.57
C GLY A 16 -22.64 -8.78 -12.78
N ALA A 17 -22.24 -10.05 -12.90
CA ALA A 17 -21.06 -10.59 -12.24
C ALA A 17 -19.75 -9.94 -12.72
N LEU A 18 -19.63 -9.67 -14.02
CA LEU A 18 -18.49 -8.95 -14.59
C LEU A 18 -18.40 -7.52 -14.07
N LEU A 19 -19.53 -6.81 -13.98
CA LEU A 19 -19.58 -5.45 -13.45
C LEU A 19 -19.18 -5.43 -11.96
N VAL A 20 -19.73 -6.34 -11.16
CA VAL A 20 -19.39 -6.48 -9.73
C VAL A 20 -17.92 -6.84 -9.54
N GLY A 21 -17.38 -7.75 -10.36
CA GLY A 21 -15.96 -8.12 -10.33
C GLY A 21 -15.04 -6.96 -10.69
N LEU A 22 -15.39 -6.16 -11.70
CA LEU A 22 -14.62 -4.98 -12.10
C LEU A 22 -14.60 -3.93 -10.99
N VAL A 23 -15.76 -3.66 -10.39
CA VAL A 23 -15.91 -2.73 -9.27
C VAL A 23 -15.12 -3.22 -8.04
N ALA A 24 -15.17 -4.52 -7.71
CA ALA A 24 -14.40 -5.07 -6.61
C ALA A 24 -12.88 -4.93 -6.83
N LEU A 25 -12.41 -5.10 -8.06
CA LEU A 25 -10.98 -4.94 -8.40
C LEU A 25 -10.51 -3.49 -8.24
N THR A 26 -11.34 -2.50 -8.58
CA THR A 26 -10.97 -1.09 -8.40
C THR A 26 -10.85 -0.68 -6.95
N PHE A 27 -11.66 -1.26 -6.05
CA PHE A 27 -11.58 -1.00 -4.61
C PHE A 27 -10.49 -1.80 -3.89
N SER A 28 -10.01 -2.88 -4.51
CA SER A 28 -8.97 -3.74 -3.93
C SER A 28 -7.56 -3.44 -4.46
N SER A 29 -7.42 -2.52 -5.42
CA SER A 29 -6.13 -2.25 -6.05
C SER A 29 -5.27 -1.34 -5.17
N THR A 30 -4.09 -1.84 -4.82
CA THR A 30 -3.00 -1.03 -4.28
C THR A 30 -2.18 -0.48 -5.46
N GLU A 31 -2.11 0.84 -5.58
CA GLU A 31 -1.35 1.56 -6.60
C GLU A 31 0.03 1.96 -6.04
N GLU A 32 1.10 1.75 -6.80
CA GLU A 32 2.39 2.35 -6.45
C GLU A 32 2.38 3.82 -6.84
N VAL A 33 2.48 4.70 -5.84
CA VAL A 33 2.45 6.17 -6.04
C VAL A 33 3.84 6.80 -5.97
N GLY A 34 4.85 6.04 -5.55
CA GLY A 34 6.24 6.51 -5.58
C GLY A 34 7.24 5.59 -4.91
N PHE A 35 8.50 6.03 -4.91
CA PHE A 35 9.59 5.38 -4.21
C PHE A 35 10.63 6.39 -3.75
N VAL A 36 11.43 5.99 -2.76
CA VAL A 36 12.59 6.74 -2.27
C VAL A 36 13.81 5.83 -2.32
N ASP A 37 14.77 6.17 -3.17
CA ASP A 37 16.06 5.47 -3.24
C ASP A 37 16.84 5.66 -1.95
N GLY A 38 17.38 4.56 -1.44
CA GLY A 38 18.22 4.53 -0.27
C GLY A 38 19.66 4.16 -0.59
N PRO A 39 20.48 3.99 0.46
CA PRO A 39 21.76 3.32 0.35
C PRO A 39 21.57 1.97 -0.34
N ALA A 40 22.31 1.71 -1.42
CA ALA A 40 22.23 0.44 -2.11
C ALA A 40 22.51 -0.71 -1.11
N PRO A 41 21.72 -1.81 -1.14
CA PRO A 41 20.72 -2.17 -2.14
C PRO A 41 19.25 -1.87 -1.75
N TYR A 42 18.99 -0.81 -0.97
CA TYR A 42 17.67 -0.56 -0.39
C TYR A 42 16.89 0.56 -1.11
N ARG A 43 15.57 0.39 -1.16
CA ARG A 43 14.60 1.38 -1.64
C ARG A 43 13.34 1.31 -0.78
N ILE A 44 12.69 2.44 -0.56
CA ILE A 44 11.36 2.50 0.06
C ILE A 44 10.32 2.60 -1.06
N ARG A 45 9.31 1.75 -1.03
CA ARG A 45 8.16 1.81 -1.94
C ARG A 45 6.98 2.43 -1.20
N ILE A 46 6.26 3.29 -1.89
CA ILE A 46 5.08 4.00 -1.39
C ILE A 46 3.90 3.56 -2.24
N GLU A 47 2.93 2.94 -1.61
CA GLU A 47 1.73 2.45 -2.26
C GLU A 47 0.48 3.08 -1.63
N ARG A 48 -0.58 3.24 -2.39
CA ARG A 48 -1.87 3.79 -1.96
C ARG A 48 -2.98 2.80 -2.27
N SER A 49 -3.92 2.62 -1.34
CA SER A 49 -5.19 1.93 -1.60
C SER A 49 -6.35 2.73 -1.01
N LEU A 50 -7.58 2.30 -1.28
CA LEU A 50 -8.76 2.81 -0.57
C LEU A 50 -8.96 2.03 0.74
N ALA A 51 -9.49 2.70 1.76
CA ALA A 51 -9.95 2.08 3.00
C ALA A 51 -11.38 1.51 2.80
N GLY A 52 -11.48 0.39 2.07
CA GLY A 52 -12.76 -0.24 1.78
C GLY A 52 -13.59 0.51 0.72
N LEU A 53 -14.84 0.85 1.04
CA LEU A 53 -15.78 1.51 0.12
C LEU A 53 -15.88 3.04 0.31
N GLY A 54 -15.14 3.60 1.27
CA GLY A 54 -15.11 5.04 1.55
C GLY A 54 -14.12 5.82 0.66
N PRO A 55 -14.12 7.17 0.75
CA PRO A 55 -13.15 8.01 0.05
C PRO A 55 -11.75 7.97 0.68
N ASP A 56 -11.66 7.47 1.90
CA ASP A 56 -10.44 7.44 2.71
C ASP A 56 -9.37 6.58 2.03
N ALA A 57 -8.13 7.07 2.04
CA ALA A 57 -6.98 6.44 1.44
C ALA A 57 -6.03 5.90 2.51
N VAL A 58 -5.46 4.73 2.23
CA VAL A 58 -4.43 4.11 3.06
C VAL A 58 -3.10 4.14 2.31
N MET A 59 -2.10 4.75 2.93
CA MET A 59 -0.73 4.79 2.46
C MET A 59 0.07 3.66 3.09
N TRP A 60 0.65 2.80 2.26
CA TRP A 60 1.47 1.66 2.64
C TRP A 60 2.92 1.92 2.28
N LEU A 61 3.81 1.78 3.27
CA LEU A 61 5.24 1.90 3.08
C LEU A 61 5.88 0.52 3.22
N SER A 62 6.83 0.21 2.35
CA SER A 62 7.66 -0.99 2.48
C SER A 62 9.11 -0.72 2.14
N VAL A 63 10.03 -1.33 2.88
CA VAL A 63 11.45 -1.39 2.52
C VAL A 63 11.66 -2.58 1.61
N ARG A 64 12.28 -2.34 0.45
CA ARG A 64 12.71 -3.35 -0.50
C ARG A 64 14.23 -3.41 -0.53
N ARG A 65 14.77 -4.62 -0.45
CA ARG A 65 16.18 -4.94 -0.72
C ARG A 65 16.27 -5.58 -2.09
N ASP A 66 16.91 -4.91 -3.03
CA ASP A 66 17.07 -5.40 -4.40
C ASP A 66 18.26 -6.35 -4.51
N ALA A 67 17.97 -7.60 -4.90
CA ALA A 67 18.97 -8.64 -5.07
C ALA A 67 18.57 -9.65 -6.17
N GLY A 68 17.93 -9.16 -7.23
CA GLY A 68 17.39 -9.99 -8.31
C GLY A 68 16.36 -10.99 -7.79
N LEU A 69 16.60 -12.29 -8.03
CA LEU A 69 15.73 -13.38 -7.54
C LEU A 69 15.67 -13.49 -6.02
N PHE A 70 16.65 -12.93 -5.29
CA PHE A 70 16.68 -12.91 -3.82
C PHE A 70 16.19 -11.59 -3.23
N SER A 71 15.49 -10.77 -4.02
CA SER A 71 14.91 -9.54 -3.51
C SER A 71 13.95 -9.84 -2.36
N ARG A 72 13.92 -8.93 -1.39
CA ARG A 72 13.07 -9.04 -0.20
C ARG A 72 12.33 -7.74 0.02
N LYS A 73 11.12 -7.85 0.58
CA LYS A 73 10.26 -6.72 0.94
C LYS A 73 9.81 -6.92 2.39
N TRP A 74 9.77 -5.84 3.15
CA TRP A 74 9.21 -5.80 4.49
C TRP A 74 8.35 -4.56 4.65
N ASP A 75 7.25 -4.69 5.39
CA ASP A 75 6.40 -3.57 5.72
C ASP A 75 7.14 -2.60 6.63
N LEU A 76 7.00 -1.31 6.34
CA LEU A 76 7.62 -0.22 7.06
C LEU A 76 6.58 0.60 7.83
N GLY A 77 5.41 0.80 7.22
CA GLY A 77 4.30 1.44 7.90
C GLY A 77 3.01 1.50 7.09
N CYS A 78 1.95 1.92 7.77
CA CYS A 78 0.61 2.11 7.23
C CYS A 78 -0.03 3.35 7.85
N PHE A 79 -0.66 4.19 7.03
CA PHE A 79 -1.27 5.44 7.44
C PHE A 79 -2.61 5.61 6.73
N ASN A 80 -3.69 5.55 7.49
CA ASN A 80 -5.03 5.87 7.00
C ASN A 80 -5.31 7.37 7.23
N ASP A 81 -5.97 8.02 6.26
CA ASP A 81 -6.26 9.46 6.29
C ASP A 81 -7.61 9.81 6.94
N ASP A 82 -8.27 8.83 7.57
CA ASP A 82 -9.50 9.00 8.37
C ASP A 82 -9.35 10.06 9.49
N VAL A 83 -8.15 10.15 10.06
CA VAL A 83 -7.71 11.22 10.96
C VAL A 83 -6.71 12.10 10.19
N PRO A 84 -7.05 13.37 9.89
CA PRO A 84 -6.18 14.26 9.11
C PRO A 84 -4.75 14.38 9.66
N ASP A 85 -4.59 14.36 10.99
CA ASP A 85 -3.30 14.48 11.68
C ASP A 85 -2.40 13.22 11.53
N ASP A 86 -3.00 12.05 11.24
CA ASP A 86 -2.30 10.77 11.05
C ASP A 86 -1.91 10.52 9.58
N THR A 87 -2.31 11.42 8.67
CA THR A 87 -2.03 11.31 7.23
C THR A 87 -0.52 11.27 6.96
N PHE A 88 -0.06 10.32 6.15
CA PHE A 88 1.33 10.23 5.70
C PHE A 88 1.76 11.52 4.98
N ASP A 89 2.87 12.11 5.42
CA ASP A 89 3.49 13.27 4.78
C ASP A 89 4.71 12.86 3.96
N SER A 90 5.72 12.27 4.62
CA SER A 90 6.99 11.98 3.98
C SER A 90 7.74 10.82 4.62
N VAL A 91 8.64 10.22 3.84
CA VAL A 91 9.62 9.23 4.33
C VAL A 91 10.99 9.55 3.77
N THR A 92 12.00 9.55 4.63
CA THR A 92 13.38 9.89 4.25
C THR A 92 14.38 8.94 4.88
N TRP A 93 15.49 8.69 4.18
CA TRP A 93 16.63 8.00 4.76
C TRP A 93 17.43 8.98 5.61
N THR A 94 17.65 8.62 6.87
CA THR A 94 18.46 9.41 7.81
C THR A 94 19.87 8.83 7.99
N GLY A 95 20.12 7.65 7.43
CA GLY A 95 21.41 6.98 7.45
C GLY A 95 21.40 5.63 6.72
N PRO A 96 22.52 4.88 6.75
CA PRO A 96 22.67 3.59 6.05
C PRO A 96 21.64 2.52 6.42
N SER A 97 21.10 2.58 7.64
CA SER A 97 20.14 1.61 8.18
C SER A 97 19.09 2.31 9.04
N SER A 98 18.71 3.54 8.68
CA SER A 98 17.71 4.30 9.42
C SER A 98 16.87 5.15 8.47
N VAL A 99 15.57 5.19 8.76
CA VAL A 99 14.59 6.00 8.04
C VAL A 99 13.79 6.81 9.05
N GLU A 100 13.28 7.96 8.63
CA GLU A 100 12.33 8.76 9.39
C GLU A 100 11.06 8.90 8.56
N ILE A 101 9.93 8.60 9.18
CA ILE A 101 8.60 8.78 8.60
C ILE A 101 7.91 9.94 9.31
N ARG A 102 7.24 10.80 8.56
CA ARG A 102 6.49 11.94 9.09
C ARG A 102 5.04 11.87 8.66
N VAL A 103 4.19 12.44 9.52
CA VAL A 103 2.75 12.62 9.26
C VAL A 103 2.41 14.11 9.27
N ALA A 104 1.22 14.46 8.81
CA ALA A 104 0.79 15.82 8.54
C ALA A 104 0.89 16.77 9.74
N ASP A 105 0.73 16.26 10.97
CA ASP A 105 0.83 17.07 12.19
C ASP A 105 2.28 17.38 12.63
N GLY A 106 3.27 16.85 11.91
CA GLY A 106 4.70 17.06 12.17
C GLY A 106 5.34 16.05 13.12
N ARG A 107 4.61 15.06 13.66
CA ARG A 107 5.22 13.93 14.36
C ARG A 107 6.19 13.19 13.44
N ALA A 108 7.31 12.77 14.01
CA ALA A 108 8.35 12.02 13.31
C ALA A 108 8.58 10.67 14.01
N PHE A 109 8.66 9.62 13.20
CA PHE A 109 8.84 8.26 13.65
C PHE A 109 10.16 7.71 13.09
N PRO A 110 11.23 7.66 13.90
CA PRO A 110 12.47 7.03 13.49
C PRO A 110 12.31 5.52 13.47
N VAL A 111 12.71 4.88 12.38
CA VAL A 111 12.71 3.43 12.21
C VAL A 111 14.12 2.95 11.88
N ALA A 112 14.67 2.13 12.78
CA ALA A 112 15.93 1.46 12.54
C ALA A 112 15.73 0.20 11.71
N LEU A 113 16.60 -0.03 10.74
CA LEU A 113 16.66 -1.25 9.96
C LEU A 113 17.76 -2.17 10.52
N ASP A 114 17.55 -3.46 10.40
CA ASP A 114 18.62 -4.43 10.57
C ASP A 114 19.66 -4.24 9.46
N SER A 115 20.93 -4.05 9.82
CA SER A 115 21.98 -3.65 8.88
C SER A 115 22.39 -4.74 7.89
N VAL A 116 22.02 -6.00 8.16
CA VAL A 116 22.35 -7.14 7.29
C VAL A 116 21.19 -7.45 6.36
N SER A 117 19.99 -7.60 6.92
CA SER A 117 18.81 -7.98 6.16
C SER A 117 18.10 -6.77 5.54
N GLY A 118 18.14 -5.60 6.15
CA GLY A 118 17.31 -4.44 5.80
C GLY A 118 15.90 -4.48 6.39
N ARG A 119 15.58 -5.48 7.23
CA ARG A 119 14.28 -5.59 7.86
C ARG A 119 14.08 -4.48 8.90
N PRO A 120 12.96 -3.74 8.89
CA PRO A 120 12.62 -2.80 9.95
C PRO A 120 12.56 -3.49 11.32
N ARG A 121 13.15 -2.85 12.34
CA ARG A 121 13.07 -3.31 13.75
C ARG A 121 11.71 -3.00 14.36
N THR A 122 11.07 -1.95 13.86
CA THR A 122 9.72 -1.52 14.21
C THR A 122 8.98 -1.13 12.94
N THR A 123 7.65 -1.14 13.01
CA THR A 123 6.77 -0.62 11.96
C THR A 123 5.89 0.48 12.56
N VAL A 124 5.46 1.43 11.74
CA VAL A 124 4.59 2.53 12.17
C VAL A 124 3.21 2.31 11.56
N ALA A 125 2.17 2.11 12.37
CA ALA A 125 0.81 1.94 11.88
C ALA A 125 -0.10 2.95 12.61
N LEU A 126 -0.81 3.77 11.83
CA LEU A 126 -1.81 4.71 12.32
C LEU A 126 -3.14 4.43 11.59
N ASN A 127 -4.15 4.02 12.38
CA ASN A 127 -5.50 3.67 11.91
C ASN A 127 -5.54 2.60 10.80
N CYS A 128 -4.56 1.70 10.89
CA CYS A 128 -4.47 0.39 10.25
C CYS A 128 -4.27 -0.66 11.37
#